data_AF-A0A3D8URB3-F1
#
_entry.id   AF-A0A3D8URB3-F1
#
_cell.length_a   1.000
_cell.length_b   1.000
_cell.length_c   1.000
_cell.angle_alpha   90.00
_cell.angle_beta   90.00
_cell.angle_gamma   90.00
#
_symmetry.space_group_name_H-M   'P 1'
#
loop_
_entity.id
_entity.type
_entity.pdbx_description
1 polymer ?
#
loop_
_entity_poly.entity_id
_entity_poly.type
_entity_poly.pdbx_seq_one_letter_code
_entity_poly.pdbx_strand_id
1 'polypeptide(L)'
;MKRDYLLPGILSILLAILFPVYFVLVIYTRLDSDSASTVLDPKFDFYSWLFLFIGAVSIYLYLYFKKILNDQLNFKSIDILLLLMVINSVIFFVGVFITDVLSYFGQAEAWTTFGIHILSISCMIIFGVLDIIIGIILLANHSKTPVFLTILAAISILLGLFEVSIVYSAASIIIFPLYLIFLAIYFLRTPETIEVV
;
A
#
# COMPACT_ATOMS: atom_id res chain seq x y z
N MET A 1 24.12 15.62 -3.10
CA MET A 1 22.86 14.89 -2.83
C MET A 1 22.58 14.01 -4.04
N LYS A 2 22.68 12.69 -3.96
CA LYS A 2 22.16 11.84 -5.05
C LYS A 2 20.64 12.05 -5.06
N ARG A 3 20.10 12.67 -6.12
CA ARG A 3 18.67 13.03 -6.24
C ARG A 3 17.77 11.79 -6.37
N ASP A 4 18.36 10.60 -6.37
CA ASP A 4 17.74 9.30 -6.65
C ASP A 4 16.56 8.97 -5.73
N TYR A 5 16.52 9.54 -4.50
CA TYR A 5 15.41 9.31 -3.55
C TYR A 5 14.49 10.53 -3.33
N LEU A 6 14.71 11.64 -4.06
CA LEU A 6 13.82 12.80 -3.98
C LEU A 6 12.42 12.48 -4.51
N LEU A 7 12.35 11.86 -5.69
CA LEU A 7 11.08 11.49 -6.32
C LEU A 7 10.26 10.50 -5.48
N PRO A 8 10.81 9.36 -4.99
CA PRO A 8 10.03 8.47 -4.13
C PRO A 8 9.59 9.16 -2.83
N GLY A 9 10.40 10.03 -2.23
CA GLY A 9 9.97 10.82 -1.08
C GLY A 9 8.77 11.74 -1.36
N ILE A 10 8.78 12.47 -2.49
CA ILE A 10 7.65 13.32 -2.91
C ILE A 10 6.41 12.46 -3.20
N LEU A 11 6.59 11.34 -3.89
CA LEU A 11 5.48 10.43 -4.21
C LEU A 11 4.88 9.78 -2.98
N SER A 12 5.67 9.47 -1.95
CA SER A 12 5.16 9.01 -0.65
C SER A 12 4.27 10.06 0.02
N ILE A 13 4.67 11.34 0.00
CA ILE A 13 3.84 12.43 0.55
C ILE A 13 2.56 12.60 -0.27
N LEU A 14 2.67 12.61 -1.60
CA LEU A 14 1.50 12.71 -2.49
C LEU A 14 0.51 11.58 -2.22
N LEU A 15 1.01 10.35 -2.13
CA LEU A 15 0.18 9.17 -1.89
C LEU A 15 -0.46 9.19 -0.49
N ALA A 16 0.25 9.69 0.52
CA ALA A 16 -0.29 9.84 1.88
C ALA A 16 -1.52 10.77 1.92
N ILE A 17 -1.64 11.71 0.97
CA ILE A 17 -2.80 12.59 0.82
C ILE A 17 -3.84 11.94 -0.09
N LEU A 18 -3.44 11.42 -1.26
CA LEU A 18 -4.37 10.88 -2.25
C LEU A 18 -5.11 9.64 -1.76
N PHE A 19 -4.45 8.74 -1.03
CA PHE A 19 -5.03 7.50 -0.55
C PHE A 19 -6.26 7.72 0.35
N PRO A 20 -6.19 8.48 1.45
CA PRO A 20 -7.35 8.69 2.31
C PRO A 20 -8.43 9.51 1.61
N VAL A 21 -8.05 10.52 0.81
CA VAL A 21 -9.00 11.32 0.04
C VAL A 21 -9.80 10.45 -0.94
N TYR A 22 -9.12 9.54 -1.66
CA TYR A 22 -9.77 8.61 -2.56
C TYR A 22 -10.83 7.76 -1.84
N PHE A 23 -10.46 7.08 -0.76
CA PHE A 23 -11.38 6.19 -0.06
C PHE A 23 -12.55 6.95 0.58
N VAL A 24 -12.30 8.12 1.18
CA VAL A 24 -13.37 8.95 1.75
C VAL A 24 -14.35 9.40 0.67
N LEU A 25 -13.87 9.84 -0.49
CA LEU A 25 -14.73 10.27 -1.59
C LEU A 25 -15.52 9.12 -2.19
N VAL A 26 -14.90 7.95 -2.39
CA VAL A 26 -15.59 6.76 -2.91
C VAL A 26 -16.67 6.29 -1.95
N ILE A 27 -16.37 6.24 -0.65
CA ILE A 27 -17.35 5.90 0.38
C ILE A 27 -18.51 6.92 0.35
N TYR A 28 -18.22 8.22 0.40
CA TYR A 28 -19.25 9.26 0.41
C TYR A 28 -20.15 9.23 -0.83
N THR A 29 -19.55 9.09 -2.02
CA THR A 29 -20.31 9.12 -3.30
C THR A 29 -21.10 7.86 -3.58
N ARG A 30 -20.77 6.73 -2.93
CA ARG A 30 -21.42 5.43 -3.15
C ARG A 30 -22.31 4.95 -2.00
N LEU A 31 -22.35 5.70 -0.89
CA LEU A 31 -23.28 5.49 0.23
C LEU A 31 -24.72 5.96 -0.05
N ASP A 32 -24.93 6.78 -1.09
CA ASP A 32 -26.21 7.42 -1.40
C ASP A 32 -27.19 6.53 -2.20
N SER A 33 -26.79 5.30 -2.50
CA SER A 33 -27.65 4.28 -3.11
C SER A 33 -28.19 3.33 -2.05
N ASP A 34 -29.50 3.09 -2.04
CA ASP A 34 -30.34 2.39 -1.04
C ASP A 34 -29.87 0.99 -0.55
N SER A 35 -28.73 0.48 -0.98
CA SER A 35 -28.15 -0.78 -0.50
C SER A 35 -26.68 -0.61 -0.12
N ALA A 36 -26.31 -1.00 1.11
CA ALA A 36 -24.93 -1.02 1.60
C ALA A 36 -23.94 -1.87 0.76
N SER A 37 -24.43 -2.56 -0.29
CA SER A 37 -23.65 -3.32 -1.26
C SER A 37 -22.93 -2.47 -2.31
N THR A 38 -23.27 -1.19 -2.47
CA THR A 38 -22.87 -0.38 -3.64
C THR A 38 -21.48 0.26 -3.59
N VAL A 39 -20.83 0.30 -2.42
CA VAL A 39 -19.52 0.95 -2.29
C VAL A 39 -18.46 0.24 -3.14
N LEU A 40 -18.58 -1.08 -3.31
CA LEU A 40 -17.65 -1.92 -4.05
C LEU A 40 -18.20 -2.40 -5.39
N ASP A 41 -19.36 -1.92 -5.82
CA ASP A 41 -19.89 -2.29 -7.13
C ASP A 41 -18.95 -1.73 -8.23
N PRO A 42 -18.55 -2.58 -9.19
CA PRO A 42 -17.68 -2.15 -10.28
C PRO A 42 -18.32 -1.03 -11.09
N LYS A 43 -17.63 0.11 -11.20
CA LYS A 43 -18.11 1.28 -11.92
C LYS A 43 -16.94 2.01 -12.53
N PHE A 44 -16.88 2.00 -13.86
CA PHE A 44 -15.88 2.76 -14.59
C PHE A 44 -16.16 4.26 -14.57
N ASP A 45 -15.35 4.99 -13.82
CA ASP A 45 -15.37 6.44 -13.77
C ASP A 45 -13.97 7.02 -13.48
N PHE A 46 -13.90 8.30 -13.10
CA PHE A 46 -12.65 8.94 -12.74
C PHE A 46 -11.94 8.25 -11.56
N TYR A 47 -12.70 7.66 -10.61
CA TYR A 47 -12.13 6.98 -9.46
C TYR A 47 -11.39 5.70 -9.88
N SER A 48 -11.82 4.99 -10.92
CA SER A 48 -11.10 3.82 -11.46
C SER A 48 -9.67 4.18 -11.88
N TRP A 49 -9.49 5.30 -12.58
CA TRP A 49 -8.16 5.77 -13.00
C TRP A 49 -7.31 6.24 -11.83
N LEU A 50 -7.91 6.96 -10.88
CA LEU A 50 -7.22 7.41 -9.67
C LEU A 50 -6.78 6.21 -8.81
N PHE A 51 -7.60 5.17 -8.71
CA PHE A 51 -7.27 3.93 -8.01
C PHE A 51 -6.08 3.22 -8.64
N LEU A 52 -6.09 3.08 -9.97
CA LEU A 52 -4.96 2.49 -10.69
C LEU A 52 -3.68 3.33 -10.51
N PHE A 53 -3.78 4.65 -10.51
CA PHE A 53 -2.66 5.55 -10.26
C PHE A 53 -2.09 5.38 -8.84
N ILE A 54 -2.96 5.32 -7.81
CA ILE A 54 -2.57 5.00 -6.43
C ILE A 54 -1.78 3.69 -6.39
N GLY A 55 -2.28 2.65 -7.05
CA GLY A 55 -1.60 1.36 -7.13
C GLY A 55 -0.23 1.41 -7.80
N ALA A 56 -0.13 2.12 -8.93
CA ALA A 56 1.14 2.29 -9.64
C ALA A 56 2.18 3.02 -8.78
N VAL A 57 1.77 4.05 -8.03
CA VAL A 57 2.65 4.76 -7.11
C VAL A 57 3.05 3.87 -5.93
N SER A 58 2.12 3.11 -5.33
CA SER A 58 2.44 2.15 -4.26
C SER A 58 3.50 1.13 -4.69
N ILE A 59 3.33 0.52 -5.88
CA ILE A 59 4.31 -0.41 -6.47
C ILE A 59 5.68 0.25 -6.62
N TYR A 60 5.72 1.45 -7.18
CA TYR A 60 6.95 2.22 -7.33
C TYR A 60 7.65 2.43 -5.98
N LEU A 61 6.89 2.78 -4.93
CA LEU A 61 7.43 3.00 -3.59
C LEU A 61 7.96 1.71 -2.96
N TYR A 62 7.29 0.56 -3.12
CA TYR A 62 7.82 -0.72 -2.62
C TYR A 62 9.14 -1.11 -3.29
N LEU A 63 9.25 -0.90 -4.61
CA LEU A 63 10.49 -1.15 -5.35
C LEU A 63 11.62 -0.22 -4.89
N TYR A 64 11.31 1.06 -4.66
CA TYR A 64 12.30 2.00 -4.15
C TYR A 64 12.65 1.76 -2.68
N PHE A 65 11.72 1.27 -1.87
CA PHE A 65 11.99 0.89 -0.49
C PHE A 65 12.97 -0.29 -0.44
N LYS A 66 12.74 -1.31 -1.27
CA LYS A 66 13.71 -2.39 -1.50
C LYS A 66 15.08 -1.85 -1.91
N LYS A 67 15.10 -0.93 -2.89
CA LYS A 67 16.33 -0.36 -3.42
C LYS A 67 17.12 0.40 -2.34
N ILE A 68 16.49 1.29 -1.58
CA ILE A 68 17.19 2.09 -0.56
C ILE A 68 17.74 1.24 0.58
N LEU A 69 17.01 0.19 1.00
CA LEU A 69 17.49 -0.76 2.01
C LEU A 69 18.74 -1.51 1.54
N ASN A 70 18.77 -1.90 0.27
CA ASN A 70 19.92 -2.57 -0.32
C ASN A 70 21.10 -1.62 -0.55
N ASP A 71 20.84 -0.42 -1.06
CA ASP A 71 21.89 0.56 -1.39
C ASP A 71 22.54 1.17 -0.14
N GLN A 72 21.78 1.41 0.93
CA GLN A 72 22.27 2.10 2.13
C GLN A 72 22.67 1.15 3.27
N LEU A 73 21.98 0.00 3.41
CA LEU A 73 22.16 -0.91 4.55
C LEU A 73 22.60 -2.32 4.14
N ASN A 74 22.71 -2.62 2.84
CA ASN A 74 22.89 -3.99 2.31
C ASN A 74 21.86 -4.98 2.92
N PHE A 75 20.66 -4.49 3.20
CA PHE A 75 19.63 -5.23 3.93
C PHE A 75 18.67 -5.93 2.96
N LYS A 76 19.00 -7.19 2.61
CA LYS A 76 18.26 -8.00 1.63
C LYS A 76 17.18 -8.90 2.24
N SER A 77 17.06 -8.94 3.56
CA SER A 77 16.24 -9.93 4.28
C SER A 77 14.74 -9.87 3.96
N ILE A 78 14.24 -8.73 3.46
CA ILE A 78 12.83 -8.55 3.09
C ILE A 78 12.61 -8.40 1.58
N ASP A 79 13.64 -8.62 0.76
CA ASP A 79 13.57 -8.42 -0.70
C ASP A 79 12.45 -9.22 -1.37
N ILE A 80 12.26 -10.46 -0.93
CA ILE A 80 11.21 -11.35 -1.44
C ILE A 80 9.83 -10.89 -0.97
N LEU A 81 9.70 -10.38 0.26
CA LEU A 81 8.44 -9.90 0.81
C LEU A 81 7.98 -8.63 0.10
N LEU A 82 8.91 -7.71 -0.18
CA LEU A 82 8.61 -6.51 -0.97
C LEU A 82 8.24 -6.86 -2.41
N LEU A 83 8.83 -7.92 -2.99
CA LEU A 83 8.40 -8.41 -4.30
C LEU A 83 6.99 -9.00 -4.25
N LEU A 84 6.65 -9.76 -3.21
CA LEU A 84 5.30 -10.27 -3.01
C LEU A 84 4.28 -9.14 -2.81
N MET A 85 4.64 -8.07 -2.09
CA MET A 85 3.81 -6.86 -1.97
C MET A 85 3.55 -6.23 -3.34
N VAL A 86 4.57 -6.12 -4.18
CA VAL A 86 4.43 -5.62 -5.56
C VAL A 86 3.49 -6.52 -6.38
N ILE A 87 3.69 -7.84 -6.35
CA ILE A 87 2.83 -8.79 -7.09
C ILE A 87 1.38 -8.68 -6.61
N ASN A 88 1.15 -8.69 -5.30
CA ASN A 88 -0.18 -8.58 -4.71
C ASN A 88 -0.84 -7.23 -5.08
N SER A 89 -0.06 -6.15 -5.11
CA SER A 89 -0.53 -4.82 -5.55
C SER A 89 -0.96 -4.82 -7.00
N VAL A 90 -0.16 -5.41 -7.89
CA VAL A 90 -0.55 -5.53 -9.31
C VAL A 90 -1.86 -6.29 -9.42
N ILE A 91 -1.99 -7.44 -8.76
CA ILE A 91 -3.21 -8.25 -8.78
C ILE A 91 -4.41 -7.44 -8.27
N PHE A 92 -4.28 -6.75 -7.14
CA PHE A 92 -5.36 -5.99 -6.53
C PHE A 92 -5.79 -4.79 -7.40
N PHE A 93 -4.86 -3.89 -7.70
CA PHE A 93 -5.19 -2.64 -8.40
C PHE A 93 -5.61 -2.88 -9.85
N VAL A 94 -4.92 -3.77 -10.57
CA VAL A 94 -5.28 -4.10 -11.95
C VAL A 94 -6.54 -4.96 -11.99
N GLY A 95 -6.70 -5.91 -11.06
CA GLY A 95 -7.89 -6.75 -10.97
C GLY A 95 -9.18 -5.94 -10.81
N VAL A 96 -9.20 -5.02 -9.85
CA VAL A 96 -10.34 -4.10 -9.63
C VAL A 96 -10.57 -3.20 -10.85
N PHE A 97 -9.50 -2.63 -11.42
CA PHE A 97 -9.62 -1.78 -12.60
C PHE A 97 -10.21 -2.51 -13.81
N ILE A 98 -9.80 -3.77 -14.05
CA ILE A 98 -10.37 -4.59 -15.13
C ILE A 98 -11.86 -4.80 -14.91
N THR A 99 -12.30 -5.04 -13.67
CA THR A 99 -13.74 -5.23 -13.39
C THR A 99 -14.55 -3.96 -13.60
N ASP A 100 -14.00 -2.78 -13.30
CA ASP A 100 -14.63 -1.52 -13.66
C ASP A 100 -14.77 -1.38 -15.19
N VAL A 101 -13.70 -1.66 -15.94
CA VAL A 101 -13.75 -1.63 -17.41
C VAL A 101 -14.78 -2.61 -17.97
N LEU A 102 -14.87 -3.83 -17.44
CA LEU A 102 -15.88 -4.81 -17.84
C LEU A 102 -17.30 -4.33 -17.53
N SER A 103 -17.50 -3.62 -16.42
CA SER A 103 -18.81 -3.07 -16.06
C SER A 103 -19.27 -1.98 -17.03
N TYR A 104 -18.35 -1.16 -17.53
CA TYR A 104 -18.64 -0.18 -18.59
C TYR A 104 -19.21 -0.83 -19.87
N PHE A 105 -18.71 -2.01 -20.24
CA PHE A 105 -19.19 -2.76 -21.40
C PHE A 105 -20.42 -3.63 -21.11
N GLY A 106 -21.00 -3.55 -19.90
CA GLY A 106 -22.12 -4.38 -19.49
C GLY A 106 -21.77 -5.86 -19.30
N GLN A 107 -20.48 -6.17 -19.09
CA GLN A 107 -19.97 -7.54 -18.89
C GLN A 107 -19.69 -7.87 -17.42
N ALA A 108 -19.96 -6.94 -16.50
CA ALA A 108 -19.90 -7.22 -15.07
C ALA A 108 -21.20 -7.92 -14.62
N GLU A 109 -21.23 -9.24 -14.73
CA GLU A 109 -22.29 -10.06 -14.16
C GLU A 109 -22.09 -10.26 -12.64
N ALA A 110 -23.12 -10.78 -11.97
CA ALA A 110 -23.12 -11.00 -10.52
C ALA A 110 -21.94 -11.86 -10.02
N TRP A 111 -21.50 -12.84 -10.82
CA TRP A 111 -20.37 -13.71 -10.45
C TRP A 111 -19.02 -12.98 -10.52
N THR A 112 -18.84 -12.04 -11.46
CA THR A 112 -17.67 -11.15 -11.54
C THR A 112 -17.63 -10.17 -10.37
N THR A 113 -18.77 -9.59 -9.99
CA THR A 113 -18.87 -8.70 -8.82
C THR A 113 -18.56 -9.44 -7.51
N PHE A 114 -19.11 -10.65 -7.34
CA PHE A 114 -18.77 -11.48 -6.19
C PHE A 114 -17.29 -11.88 -6.17
N GLY A 115 -16.75 -12.25 -7.34
CA GLY A 115 -15.34 -12.60 -7.51
C GLY A 115 -14.39 -11.47 -7.13
N ILE A 116 -14.73 -10.20 -7.45
CA ILE A 116 -13.87 -9.07 -7.09
C ILE A 116 -13.90 -8.76 -5.60
N HIS A 117 -15.02 -8.98 -4.90
CA HIS A 117 -15.03 -8.85 -3.44
C HIS A 117 -14.12 -9.89 -2.79
N ILE A 118 -14.18 -11.15 -3.25
CA ILE A 118 -13.28 -12.21 -2.76
C ILE A 118 -11.82 -11.85 -3.06
N LEU A 119 -11.52 -11.40 -4.29
CA LEU A 119 -10.18 -10.96 -4.65
C LEU A 119 -9.68 -9.84 -3.73
N SER A 120 -10.52 -8.83 -3.52
CA SER A 120 -10.19 -7.66 -2.70
C SER A 120 -9.90 -8.05 -1.25
N ILE A 121 -10.76 -8.89 -0.65
CA ILE A 121 -10.56 -9.39 0.72
C ILE A 121 -9.29 -10.24 0.79
N SER A 122 -9.07 -11.11 -0.19
CA SER A 122 -7.89 -11.99 -0.22
C SER A 122 -6.59 -11.18 -0.34
N CYS A 123 -6.55 -10.19 -1.23
CA CYS A 123 -5.41 -9.29 -1.38
C CYS A 123 -5.18 -8.46 -0.11
N MET A 124 -6.24 -8.00 0.57
CA MET A 124 -6.13 -7.28 1.84
C MET A 124 -5.50 -8.15 2.94
N ILE A 125 -5.92 -9.42 3.06
CA ILE A 125 -5.32 -10.35 4.02
C ILE A 125 -3.85 -10.61 3.68
N ILE A 126 -3.52 -10.77 2.39
CA ILE A 126 -2.14 -10.98 1.95
C ILE A 126 -1.28 -9.75 2.26
N PHE A 127 -1.78 -8.53 2.00
CA PHE A 127 -1.10 -7.29 2.40
C PHE A 127 -0.79 -7.31 3.89
N GLY A 128 -1.80 -7.60 4.72
CA GLY A 128 -1.58 -7.53 6.16
C GLY A 128 -0.63 -8.59 6.70
N VAL A 129 -0.65 -9.81 6.14
CA VAL A 129 0.33 -10.86 6.46
C VAL A 129 1.74 -10.41 6.09
N LEU A 130 1.93 -9.85 4.89
CA LEU A 130 3.23 -9.38 4.43
C LEU A 130 3.74 -8.22 5.27
N ASP A 131 2.88 -7.24 5.59
CA ASP A 131 3.24 -6.09 6.42
C ASP A 131 3.63 -6.48 7.84
N ILE A 132 2.95 -7.46 8.44
CA ILE A 132 3.33 -8.03 9.73
C ILE A 132 4.72 -8.67 9.64
N ILE A 133 4.96 -9.53 8.64
CA ILE A 133 6.24 -10.23 8.51
C ILE A 133 7.38 -9.25 8.24
N ILE A 134 7.18 -8.28 7.35
CA ILE A 134 8.16 -7.21 7.07
C ILE A 134 8.50 -6.46 8.35
N GLY A 135 7.49 -6.03 9.10
CA GLY A 135 7.70 -5.31 10.35
C GLY A 135 8.44 -6.16 11.40
N ILE A 136 8.09 -7.44 11.56
CA ILE A 136 8.81 -8.35 12.47
C ILE A 136 10.28 -8.48 12.06
N ILE A 137 10.58 -8.67 10.78
CA ILE A 137 11.97 -8.84 10.31
C ILE A 137 12.78 -7.55 10.50
N LEU A 138 12.18 -6.39 10.26
CA LEU A 138 12.82 -5.09 10.52
C LEU A 138 13.10 -4.91 12.03
N LEU A 139 12.14 -5.21 12.91
CA LEU A 139 12.34 -5.14 14.37
C LEU A 139 13.36 -6.16 14.89
N ALA A 140 13.37 -7.38 14.35
CA ALA A 140 14.34 -8.41 14.70
C ALA A 140 15.78 -7.98 14.36
N ASN A 141 15.94 -7.06 13.40
CA ASN A 141 17.23 -6.52 12.99
C ASN A 141 17.43 -5.06 13.42
N HIS A 142 16.67 -4.56 14.41
CA HIS A 142 16.69 -3.15 14.82
C HIS A 142 18.09 -2.64 15.21
N SER A 143 18.96 -3.50 15.73
CA SER A 143 20.34 -3.14 16.09
C SER A 143 21.24 -2.83 14.88
N LYS A 144 20.81 -3.23 13.68
CA LYS A 144 21.50 -3.03 12.41
C LYS A 144 20.79 -2.03 11.49
N THR A 145 19.69 -1.43 11.95
CA THR A 145 18.87 -0.51 11.15
C THR A 145 18.66 0.81 11.87
N PRO A 146 18.57 1.95 11.15
CA PRO A 146 18.26 3.23 11.77
C PRO A 146 16.92 3.22 12.53
N VAL A 147 16.81 4.03 13.58
CA VAL A 147 15.60 4.12 14.45
C VAL A 147 14.31 4.36 13.65
N PHE A 148 14.38 5.10 12.54
CA PHE A 148 13.22 5.33 11.67
C PHE A 148 12.66 4.05 11.05
N LEU A 149 13.51 3.06 10.72
CA LEU A 149 13.04 1.77 10.24
C LEU A 149 12.36 0.97 11.35
N THR A 150 12.75 1.15 12.61
CA THR A 150 12.04 0.58 13.77
C THR A 150 10.63 1.16 13.90
N ILE A 151 10.47 2.48 13.72
CA ILE A 151 9.15 3.13 13.73
C ILE A 151 8.30 2.63 12.56
N LEU A 152 8.87 2.62 11.35
CA LEU A 152 8.21 2.13 10.15
C LEU A 152 7.79 0.65 10.29
N ALA A 153 8.62 -0.17 10.94
CA ALA A 153 8.31 -1.56 11.25
C ALA A 153 7.12 -1.71 12.21
N ALA A 154 7.06 -0.88 13.26
CA ALA A 154 5.93 -0.88 14.19
C ALA A 154 4.62 -0.46 13.49
N ILE A 155 4.67 0.56 12.64
CA ILE A 155 3.51 0.99 11.84
C ILE A 155 3.10 -0.11 10.86
N SER A 156 4.06 -0.79 10.21
CA SER A 156 3.82 -1.93 9.32
C SER A 156 3.07 -3.06 10.03
N ILE A 157 3.49 -3.44 11.25
CA ILE A 157 2.77 -4.46 12.03
C ILE A 157 1.35 -4.00 12.34
N LEU A 158 1.18 -2.75 12.78
CA LEU A 158 -0.14 -2.20 13.10
C LEU A 158 -1.06 -2.19 11.88
N LEU A 159 -0.54 -1.76 10.73
CA LEU A 159 -1.26 -1.76 9.46
C LEU A 159 -1.72 -3.17 9.11
N GLY A 160 -0.80 -4.15 9.16
CA GLY A 160 -1.14 -5.51 8.78
C GLY A 160 -2.10 -6.22 9.75
N LEU A 161 -2.07 -5.89 11.05
CA LEU A 161 -3.07 -6.38 12.00
C LEU A 161 -4.48 -5.87 11.65
N PHE A 162 -4.61 -4.62 11.23
CA PHE A 162 -5.89 -4.06 10.81
C PHE A 162 -6.40 -4.68 9.51
N GLU A 163 -5.52 -4.90 8.54
CA GLU A 163 -5.88 -5.50 7.25
C GLU A 163 -6.30 -6.97 7.39
N VAL A 164 -5.55 -7.79 8.16
CA VAL A 164 -5.91 -9.19 8.41
C VAL A 164 -7.24 -9.32 9.17
N SER A 165 -7.55 -8.36 10.05
CA SER A 165 -8.79 -8.42 10.83
C SER A 165 -10.07 -8.26 10.00
N ILE A 166 -9.97 -7.73 8.77
CA ILE A 166 -11.06 -7.31 7.87
C ILE A 166 -11.96 -6.21 8.47
N VAL A 167 -12.49 -6.42 9.67
CA VAL A 167 -13.36 -5.50 10.42
C VAL A 167 -12.66 -4.17 10.68
N TYR A 168 -11.39 -4.18 11.10
CA TYR A 168 -10.62 -2.96 11.33
C TYR A 168 -9.87 -2.47 10.10
N SER A 169 -10.05 -3.08 8.92
CA SER A 169 -9.32 -2.70 7.71
C SER A 169 -9.56 -1.24 7.32
N ALA A 170 -10.72 -0.66 7.65
CA ALA A 170 -11.00 0.76 7.43
C ALA A 170 -10.00 1.70 8.18
N ALA A 171 -9.37 1.23 9.25
CA ALA A 171 -8.31 1.98 9.92
C ALA A 171 -7.07 2.17 9.05
N SER A 172 -6.86 1.33 8.02
CA SER A 172 -5.76 1.47 7.06
C SER A 172 -5.82 2.80 6.30
N ILE A 173 -7.03 3.38 6.13
CA ILE A 173 -7.24 4.73 5.57
C ILE A 173 -6.41 5.77 6.32
N ILE A 174 -6.18 5.58 7.62
CA ILE A 174 -5.41 6.50 8.46
C ILE A 174 -3.97 6.00 8.66
N ILE A 175 -3.78 4.70 8.89
CA ILE A 175 -2.46 4.14 9.21
C ILE A 175 -1.52 4.10 8.00
N PHE A 176 -2.03 3.80 6.81
CA PHE A 176 -1.20 3.75 5.60
C PHE A 176 -0.58 5.11 5.24
N PRO A 177 -1.32 6.24 5.30
CA PRO A 177 -0.72 7.58 5.21
C PRO A 177 0.40 7.83 6.21
N LEU A 178 0.24 7.37 7.45
CA LEU A 178 1.28 7.50 8.46
C LEU A 178 2.54 6.72 8.05
N TYR A 179 2.37 5.47 7.58
CA TYR A 179 3.46 4.66 7.03
C TYR A 179 4.19 5.40 5.90
N LEU A 180 3.43 5.98 4.96
CA LEU A 180 3.97 6.72 3.82
C LEU A 180 4.72 7.98 4.23
N ILE A 181 4.27 8.70 5.27
CA ILE A 181 5.00 9.87 5.80
C ILE A 181 6.36 9.45 6.36
N PHE A 182 6.43 8.37 7.14
CA PHE A 182 7.71 7.86 7.66
C PHE A 182 8.61 7.32 6.55
N LEU A 183 8.04 6.69 5.53
CA LEU A 183 8.77 6.26 4.35
C LEU A 183 9.33 7.46 3.57
N ALA A 184 8.57 8.54 3.44
CA ALA A 184 9.04 9.78 2.82
C ALA A 184 10.21 10.40 3.59
N ILE A 185 10.12 10.46 4.92
CA ILE A 185 11.20 10.93 5.79
C ILE A 185 12.46 10.08 5.55
N TYR A 186 12.30 8.75 5.48
CA TYR A 186 13.42 7.85 5.23
C TYR A 186 14.06 8.07 3.85
N PHE A 187 13.28 8.27 2.79
CA PHE A 187 13.79 8.57 1.45
C PHE A 187 14.50 9.92 1.36
N LEU A 188 14.00 10.95 2.05
CA LEU A 188 14.51 12.32 1.96
C LEU A 188 15.67 12.59 2.91
N ARG A 189 15.92 11.70 3.88
CA ARG A 189 17.02 11.86 4.83
C ARG A 189 18.36 11.61 4.15
N THR A 190 19.37 12.37 4.56
CA THR A 190 20.76 12.03 4.25
C THR A 190 21.15 10.71 4.93
N PRO A 191 21.88 9.81 4.26
CA PRO A 191 22.32 8.56 4.88
C PRO A 191 23.07 8.88 6.17
N GLU A 192 22.63 8.32 7.30
CA GLU A 192 23.47 8.30 8.48
C GLU A 192 24.63 7.36 8.17
N THR A 193 25.84 7.90 8.06
CA THR A 193 27.04 7.09 8.10
C THR A 193 27.02 6.38 9.44
N ILE A 194 26.73 5.09 9.45
CA ILE A 194 26.99 4.26 10.63
C ILE A 194 28.50 4.29 10.79
N GLU A 195 29.00 5.12 11.71
CA GLU A 195 30.37 5.00 12.18
C GLU A 195 30.48 3.62 12.81
N VAL A 196 31.23 2.74 12.16
CA VAL A 196 31.63 1.47 12.75
C VAL A 196 32.62 1.81 13.86
N VAL A 197 32.16 1.76 15.12
CA VAL A 197 33.03 1.79 16.30
C VAL A 197 33.50 0.38 16.60
#